data_AF-A0A848DT98-F1
#
_entry.id   AF-A0A848DT98-F1
#
_cell.length_a   1.000
_cell.length_b   1.000
_cell.length_c   1.000
_cell.angle_alpha   90.00
_cell.angle_beta   90.00
_cell.angle_gamma   90.00
#
_symmetry.space_group_name_H-M   'P 1'
#
loop_
_entity.id
_entity.type
_entity.pdbx_description
1 polymer ?
#
loop_
_entity_poly.entity_id
_entity_poly.type
_entity_poly.pdbx_seq_one_letter_code
_entity_poly.pdbx_strand_id
1 'polypeptide(L)'
;AAAAGEAPVRLNLVAAWRGATVFTEAERAALELAEEGTRVADAGTGVTDEVWAYAGKHYDEEQLTALVILVCFMNAVNRLNIISRQPAGDYEPGQFH
;
A
#
# COMPACT_ATOMS: atom_id res chain seq x y z
N ALA A 1 1.69 3.10 11.90
CA ALA A 1 2.82 3.88 11.34
C ALA A 1 3.22 5.04 12.26
N ALA A 2 2.33 5.99 12.60
CA ALA A 2 2.65 7.04 13.59
C ALA A 2 3.04 6.46 14.96
N ALA A 3 2.28 5.48 15.46
CA ALA A 3 2.63 4.73 16.68
C ALA A 3 3.97 3.95 16.59
N ALA A 4 4.45 3.67 15.37
CA ALA A 4 5.74 3.02 15.12
C ALA A 4 6.88 4.04 14.87
N GLY A 5 6.62 5.35 15.06
CA GLY A 5 7.64 6.40 14.95
C GLY A 5 7.77 7.06 13.58
N GLU A 6 6.90 6.73 12.61
CA GLU A 6 6.93 7.41 11.30
C GLU A 6 6.57 8.89 11.40
N ALA A 7 7.30 9.71 10.65
CA ALA A 7 7.11 11.16 10.68
C ALA A 7 5.74 11.54 10.10
N PRO A 8 4.93 12.40 10.77
CA PRO A 8 3.61 12.79 10.28
C PRO A 8 3.62 13.34 8.84
N VAL A 9 4.64 14.11 8.50
CA VAL A 9 4.83 14.65 7.13
C VAL A 9 4.95 13.54 6.09
N ARG A 10 5.75 12.50 6.37
CA ARG A 10 5.99 11.40 5.44
C ARG A 10 4.74 10.54 5.28
N LEU A 11 3.99 10.31 6.35
CA LEU A 11 2.70 9.62 6.31
C LEU A 11 1.68 10.37 5.46
N ASN A 12 1.56 11.68 5.65
CA ASN A 12 0.62 12.49 4.88
C ASN A 12 1.00 12.57 3.38
N LEU A 13 2.27 12.41 3.04
CA LEU A 13 2.76 12.43 1.66
C LEU A 13 2.51 11.13 0.88
N VAL A 14 2.07 10.03 1.53
CA VAL A 14 1.71 8.78 0.82
C VAL A 14 0.64 9.03 -0.23
N ALA A 15 -0.35 9.88 0.05
CA ALA A 15 -1.42 10.22 -0.89
C ALA A 15 -0.93 10.97 -2.15
N ALA A 16 0.25 11.58 -2.08
CA ALA A 16 0.86 12.37 -3.17
C ALA A 16 2.22 11.80 -3.58
N TRP A 17 2.45 10.50 -3.36
CA TRP A 17 3.77 9.89 -3.40
C TRP A 17 4.56 10.12 -4.70
N ARG A 18 3.88 10.17 -5.86
CA ARG A 18 4.53 10.37 -7.17
C ARG A 18 5.32 11.68 -7.24
N GLY A 19 4.83 12.73 -6.59
CA GLY A 19 5.48 14.04 -6.52
C GLY A 19 6.33 14.24 -5.27
N ALA A 20 6.32 13.31 -4.32
CA ALA A 20 7.05 13.43 -3.07
C ALA A 20 8.50 12.94 -3.21
N THR A 21 9.43 13.67 -2.62
CA THR A 21 10.88 13.35 -2.66
C THR A 21 11.35 12.51 -1.48
N VAL A 22 10.45 12.21 -0.54
CA VAL A 22 10.77 11.54 0.73
C VAL A 22 10.79 10.01 0.63
N PHE A 23 10.40 9.46 -0.52
CA PHE A 23 10.34 8.02 -0.76
C PHE A 23 11.54 7.56 -1.60
N THR A 24 12.15 6.45 -1.19
CA THR A 24 13.22 5.79 -1.96
C THR A 24 12.67 5.13 -3.22
N GLU A 25 13.54 4.75 -4.17
CA GLU A 25 13.12 4.03 -5.38
C GLU A 25 12.41 2.71 -5.07
N ALA A 26 12.86 1.97 -4.06
CA ALA A 26 12.19 0.76 -3.61
C ALA A 26 10.76 1.05 -3.12
N GLU A 27 10.60 2.08 -2.28
CA GLU A 27 9.29 2.49 -1.78
C GLU A 27 8.37 2.97 -2.89
N ARG A 28 8.89 3.70 -3.88
CA ARG A 28 8.13 4.14 -5.05
C ARG A 28 7.66 2.95 -5.88
N ALA A 29 8.50 1.94 -6.08
CA ALA A 29 8.12 0.72 -6.77
C ALA A 29 7.02 -0.06 -6.03
N ALA A 30 7.11 -0.15 -4.69
CA ALA A 30 6.06 -0.76 -3.87
C ALA A 30 4.74 0.03 -3.90
N LEU A 31 4.81 1.36 -3.88
CA LEU A 31 3.63 2.23 -3.97
C LEU A 31 2.96 2.13 -5.33
N GLU A 32 3.73 2.05 -6.41
CA GLU A 32 3.21 1.86 -7.76
C GLU A 32 2.52 0.49 -7.93
N LEU A 33 3.17 -0.58 -7.44
CA LEU A 33 2.58 -1.92 -7.39
C LEU A 33 1.27 -1.95 -6.59
N ALA A 34 1.25 -1.30 -5.41
CA ALA A 34 0.06 -1.20 -4.58
C ALA A 34 -1.06 -0.41 -5.25
N GLU A 35 -0.72 0.65 -5.97
CA GLU A 35 -1.66 1.50 -6.70
C GLU A 35 -2.33 0.74 -7.85
N GLU A 36 -1.56 0.07 -8.72
CA GLU A 36 -2.14 -0.76 -9.79
C GLU A 36 -2.91 -1.96 -9.23
N GLY A 37 -2.33 -2.66 -8.25
CA GLY A 37 -2.96 -3.82 -7.60
C GLY A 37 -4.29 -3.49 -6.91
N THR A 38 -4.46 -2.25 -6.44
CA THR A 38 -5.73 -1.78 -5.87
C THR A 38 -6.77 -1.43 -6.93
N ARG A 39 -6.33 -0.91 -8.09
CA ARG A 39 -7.19 -0.49 -9.20
C ARG A 39 -7.59 -1.61 -10.15
N VAL A 40 -7.21 -2.86 -9.88
CA VAL A 40 -7.55 -4.02 -10.73
C VAL A 40 -9.05 -4.09 -11.07
N ALA A 41 -9.91 -3.74 -10.12
CA ALA A 41 -11.37 -3.74 -10.31
C ALA A 41 -11.85 -2.64 -11.28
N ASP A 42 -11.11 -1.54 -11.42
CA ASP A 42 -11.51 -0.36 -12.19
C ASP A 42 -10.79 -0.27 -13.55
N ALA A 43 -9.52 -0.68 -13.61
CA ALA A 43 -8.65 -0.54 -14.78
C ALA A 43 -8.74 -1.73 -15.76
N GLY A 44 -9.20 -2.90 -15.30
CA GLY A 44 -9.44 -4.09 -16.15
C GLY A 44 -8.19 -4.83 -16.66
N THR A 45 -6.99 -4.30 -16.50
CA THR A 45 -5.74 -4.88 -17.05
C THR A 45 -4.82 -5.52 -16.01
N GLY A 46 -5.08 -5.37 -14.70
CA GLY A 46 -4.20 -5.89 -13.66
C GLY A 46 -2.97 -5.00 -13.41
N VAL A 47 -1.94 -5.58 -12.77
CA VAL A 47 -0.61 -4.98 -12.66
C VAL A 47 0.13 -5.19 -13.99
N THR A 48 0.71 -4.13 -14.53
CA THR A 48 1.48 -4.15 -15.79
C THR A 48 2.83 -4.85 -15.63
N ASP A 49 3.36 -5.39 -16.73
CA ASP A 49 4.70 -6.01 -16.75
C ASP A 49 5.80 -5.01 -16.36
N GLU A 50 5.65 -3.73 -16.74
CA GLU A 50 6.56 -2.65 -16.40
C GLU A 50 6.62 -2.41 -14.89
N VAL A 51 5.46 -2.36 -14.22
CA VAL A 51 5.37 -2.17 -12.76
C VAL A 51 5.88 -3.39 -12.01
N TRP A 52 5.55 -4.60 -12.50
CA TRP A 52 6.10 -5.83 -11.94
C TRP A 52 7.63 -5.87 -12.05
N ALA A 53 8.18 -5.56 -13.23
CA ALA A 53 9.62 -5.51 -13.46
C ALA A 53 10.31 -4.40 -12.64
N TYR A 54 9.65 -3.27 -12.41
CA TYR A 54 10.19 -2.21 -11.56
C TYR A 54 10.29 -2.66 -10.10
N ALA A 55 9.22 -3.26 -9.55
CA ALA A 55 9.24 -3.82 -8.20
C ALA A 55 10.31 -4.92 -8.05
N GLY A 56 10.46 -5.80 -9.06
CA GLY A 56 11.47 -6.86 -9.08
C GLY A 56 12.93 -6.39 -9.14
N LYS A 57 13.20 -5.10 -9.39
CA LYS A 57 14.55 -4.52 -9.23
C LYS A 57 14.93 -4.27 -7.78
N HIS A 58 13.95 -4.18 -6.88
CA HIS A 58 14.13 -3.74 -5.50
C HIS A 58 13.79 -4.80 -4.46
N TYR A 59 12.95 -5.77 -4.84
CA TYR A 59 12.44 -6.81 -3.95
C TYR A 59 12.71 -8.19 -4.52
N ASP A 60 13.14 -9.12 -3.68
CA ASP A 60 13.22 -10.53 -4.05
C ASP A 60 11.82 -11.18 -4.14
N GLU A 61 11.76 -12.45 -4.54
CA GLU A 61 10.50 -13.17 -4.74
C GLU A 61 9.66 -13.29 -3.46
N GLU A 62 10.29 -13.50 -2.31
CA GLU A 62 9.60 -13.61 -1.02
C GLU A 62 9.01 -12.25 -0.61
N GLN A 63 9.80 -11.18 -0.78
CA GLN A 63 9.38 -9.81 -0.51
C GLN A 63 8.27 -9.36 -1.46
N LEU A 64 8.35 -9.67 -2.76
CA LEU A 64 7.28 -9.39 -3.73
C LEU A 64 6.00 -10.13 -3.37
N THR A 65 6.12 -11.40 -2.98
CA THR A 65 4.98 -12.20 -2.52
C THR A 65 4.34 -11.55 -1.29
N ALA A 66 5.14 -11.12 -0.31
CA ALA A 66 4.66 -10.42 0.87
C ALA A 66 3.97 -9.09 0.51
N LEU A 67 4.52 -8.30 -0.42
CA LEU A 67 3.90 -7.07 -0.92
C LEU A 67 2.53 -7.35 -1.54
N VAL A 68 2.42 -8.35 -2.42
CA VAL A 68 1.15 -8.74 -3.06
C VAL A 68 0.13 -9.18 -2.01
N ILE A 69 0.54 -10.01 -1.04
CA ILE A 69 -0.34 -10.44 0.06
C ILE A 69 -0.85 -9.24 0.86
N LEU A 70 0.02 -8.28 1.20
CA LEU A 70 -0.38 -7.07 1.93
C LEU A 70 -1.36 -6.21 1.14
N VAL A 71 -1.11 -6.02 -0.17
CA VAL A 71 -2.03 -5.28 -1.05
C VAL A 71 -3.39 -5.97 -1.09
N CYS A 72 -3.43 -7.28 -1.29
CA CYS A 72 -4.66 -8.08 -1.31
C CYS A 72 -5.40 -8.02 0.04
N PHE A 73 -4.67 -8.18 1.15
CA PHE A 73 -5.23 -8.15 2.50
C PHE A 73 -5.86 -6.78 2.81
N MET A 74 -5.15 -5.68 2.55
CA MET A 74 -5.69 -4.33 2.74
C MET A 74 -6.91 -4.08 1.86
N ASN A 75 -6.89 -4.57 0.62
CA ASN A 75 -8.03 -4.52 -0.29
C ASN A 75 -9.25 -5.29 0.26
N ALA A 76 -9.06 -6.44 0.89
CA ALA A 76 -10.12 -7.23 1.52
C ALA A 76 -10.68 -6.53 2.76
N VAL A 77 -9.82 -6.05 3.66
CA VAL A 77 -10.21 -5.34 4.89
C VAL A 77 -11.00 -4.06 4.57
N ASN A 78 -10.53 -3.26 3.60
CA ASN A 78 -11.24 -2.05 3.18
C ASN A 78 -12.65 -2.37 2.66
N ARG A 79 -12.80 -3.41 1.83
CA ARG A 79 -14.11 -3.84 1.32
C ARG A 79 -15.02 -4.33 2.44
N LEU A 80 -14.49 -5.14 3.37
CA LEU A 80 -15.24 -5.63 4.53
C LEU A 80 -15.78 -4.46 5.36
N ASN A 81 -14.94 -3.50 5.72
CA ASN A 81 -15.31 -2.34 6.52
C ASN A 81 -16.38 -1.49 5.82
N ILE A 82 -16.26 -1.26 4.52
CA ILE A 82 -17.25 -0.50 3.73
C ILE A 82 -18.58 -1.24 3.68
N ILE A 83 -18.58 -2.53 3.31
CA ILE A 83 -19.82 -3.33 3.16
C ILE A 83 -20.55 -3.47 4.51
N SER A 84 -19.80 -3.65 5.60
CA SER A 84 -20.36 -3.78 6.95
C SER A 84 -20.58 -2.44 7.67
N ARG A 85 -20.33 -1.31 6.99
CA ARG A 85 -20.53 0.06 7.51
C ARG A 85 -19.80 0.33 8.83
N GLN A 86 -18.58 -0.19 8.98
CA GLN A 86 -17.75 0.11 10.14
C GLN A 86 -17.30 1.58 10.09
N PRO A 87 -17.52 2.37 11.16
CA PRO A 87 -16.99 3.72 11.25
C PRO A 87 -15.46 3.71 11.33
N ALA A 88 -14.83 4.74 10.75
CA ALA A 88 -13.39 4.93 10.85
C ALA A 88 -13.06 5.93 11.98
N GLY A 89 -11.88 5.78 12.60
CA GLY A 89 -11.35 6.76 13.56
C GLY A 89 -11.25 6.27 15.00
N ASP A 90 -11.76 5.09 15.31
CA ASP A 90 -11.81 4.57 16.69
C ASP A 90 -10.52 3.85 17.12
N TYR A 91 -9.43 3.97 16.34
CA TYR A 91 -8.16 3.30 16.64
C TYR A 91 -7.35 4.04 17.70
N GLU A 92 -6.93 3.31 18.72
CA GLU A 92 -5.97 3.77 19.73
C GLU A 92 -4.64 3.00 19.64
N PRO A 93 -3.47 3.67 19.74
CA PRO A 93 -2.19 2.97 19.82
C PRO A 93 -2.16 1.95 20.97
N GLY A 94 -1.87 0.67 20.66
CA GLY A 94 -1.88 -0.44 21.62
C GLY A 94 -3.21 -1.21 21.72
N GLN A 95 -4.26 -0.83 20.98
CA GLN A 95 -5.57 -1.50 21.07
C GLN A 95 -5.56 -2.99 20.68
N PHE A 96 -4.62 -3.42 19.85
CA PHE A 96 -4.54 -4.80 19.33
C PHE A 96 -3.26 -5.54 19.74
N HIS A 97 -2.50 -5.01 20.71
CA HIS A 97 -1.25 -5.60 21.23
C HIS A 97 -1.07 -5.33 22.72
#